data_AF-A0A820QSH7-F1
#
_entry.id   AF-A0A820QSH7-F1
#
_cell.length_a   1.000
_cell.length_b   1.000
_cell.length_c   1.000
_cell.angle_alpha   90.00
_cell.angle_beta   90.00
_cell.angle_gamma   90.00
#
_symmetry.space_group_name_H-M   'P 1'
#
loop_
_entity.id
_entity.type
_entity.pdbx_description
1 polymer ?
#
loop_
_entity_poly.entity_id
_entity_poly.type
_entity_poly.pdbx_seq_one_letter_code
_entity_poly.pdbx_strand_id
1 'polypeptide(L)'
;RGSCLDRLKMLIQSLIKLLPTKLIELNMFISRDIGSDVNQVRAKIYGQWATRLYMILFISSLTILIFYTAIQPKALIKNFDQPSFTYYNHLNEVYGVDLKCTCSNIASTYNRFVEIQPVFHSVR
;
A
#
# COMPACT_ATOMS: atom_id res chain seq x y z
N ARG A 1 -32.39 16.46 -2.82
CA ARG A 1 -31.13 15.96 -2.20
C ARG A 1 -29.99 15.88 -3.24
N GLY A 2 -29.70 16.96 -3.98
CA GLY A 2 -28.71 16.97 -5.09
C GLY A 2 -27.80 18.21 -5.22
N SER A 3 -28.22 19.36 -4.67
CA SER A 3 -27.52 20.66 -4.78
C SER A 3 -26.03 20.68 -4.39
N CYS A 4 -25.61 19.91 -3.39
CA CYS A 4 -24.22 19.91 -2.92
C CYS A 4 -23.27 19.14 -3.86
N LEU A 5 -23.72 18.01 -4.41
CA LEU A 5 -22.93 17.19 -5.32
C LEU A 5 -22.66 17.93 -6.64
N ASP A 6 -23.67 18.65 -7.13
CA ASP A 6 -23.56 19.44 -8.36
C ASP A 6 -22.62 20.64 -8.17
N ARG A 7 -22.65 21.30 -7.00
CA ARG A 7 -21.69 22.36 -6.65
C ARG A 7 -20.26 21.82 -6.55
N LEU A 8 -20.09 20.64 -5.94
CA LEU A 8 -18.77 19.99 -5.83
C LEU A 8 -18.22 19.63 -7.22
N LYS A 9 -19.06 19.07 -8.10
CA LYS A 9 -18.70 18.80 -9.50
C LYS A 9 -18.24 20.06 -10.21
N MET A 10 -18.97 21.16 -10.08
CA MET A 10 -18.63 22.44 -10.71
C MET A 10 -17.29 23.01 -10.21
N LEU A 11 -17.03 22.91 -8.90
CA LEU A 11 -15.75 23.33 -8.31
C LEU A 11 -14.58 22.46 -8.78
N ILE A 12 -14.77 21.14 -8.82
CA ILE A 12 -13.77 20.20 -9.36
C ILE A 12 -13.51 20.49 -10.84
N GLN A 13 -14.55 20.73 -11.64
CA GLN A 13 -14.41 21.05 -13.06
C GLN A 13 -13.66 22.37 -13.29
N SER A 14 -13.91 23.37 -12.45
CA SER A 14 -13.20 24.65 -12.47
C SER A 14 -11.72 24.47 -12.10
N LEU A 15 -11.43 23.72 -11.04
CA LEU A 15 -10.06 23.41 -10.60
C LEU A 15 -9.29 22.60 -11.65
N ILE A 16 -9.92 21.59 -12.27
CA ILE A 16 -9.32 20.78 -13.35
C ILE A 16 -8.98 21.64 -14.58
N LYS A 17 -9.76 22.70 -14.86
CA LYS A 17 -9.48 23.62 -15.97
C LYS A 17 -8.38 24.64 -15.65
N LEU A 18 -8.31 25.10 -14.40
CA LEU A 18 -7.39 26.16 -13.98
C LEU A 18 -5.98 25.64 -13.61
N LEU A 19 -5.89 24.46 -12.99
CA LEU A 19 -4.60 23.88 -12.60
C LEU A 19 -3.62 23.69 -13.77
N PRO A 20 -3.99 23.04 -14.89
CA PRO A 20 -3.03 22.69 -15.93
C PRO A 20 -2.48 23.94 -16.61
N THR A 21 -3.30 24.97 -16.85
CA THR A 21 -2.83 26.21 -17.48
C THR A 21 -1.82 26.95 -16.60
N LYS A 22 -2.05 26.99 -15.29
CA LYS A 22 -1.11 27.60 -14.34
C LYS A 22 0.15 26.74 -14.12
N LEU A 23 0.03 25.42 -14.08
CA LEU A 23 1.16 24.50 -13.99
C LEU A 23 2.07 24.53 -15.23
N ILE A 24 1.51 24.77 -16.42
CA ILE A 24 2.28 24.87 -17.67
C ILE A 24 3.07 26.20 -17.73
N GLU A 25 2.61 27.26 -17.06
CA GLU A 25 3.31 28.55 -16.95
C GLU A 25 4.43 28.55 -15.90
N LEU A 26 4.53 27.52 -15.06
CA LEU A 26 5.63 27.43 -14.10
C LEU A 26 6.96 27.27 -14.84
N ASN A 27 7.84 28.24 -14.62
CA ASN A 27 9.26 28.14 -14.92
C ASN A 27 10.01 28.17 -13.58
N MET A 28 10.32 27.00 -13.04
CA MET A 28 10.96 26.85 -11.73
C MET A 28 12.45 27.24 -11.80
N PHE A 29 13.08 27.13 -12.97
CA PHE A 29 14.49 27.43 -13.17
C PHE A 29 14.66 28.80 -13.85
N ILE A 30 15.20 29.76 -13.08
CA ILE A 30 15.41 31.14 -13.53
C ILE A 30 16.71 31.23 -14.32
N SER A 31 16.73 32.03 -15.39
CA SER A 31 17.89 32.21 -16.27
C SER A 31 19.18 32.63 -15.55
N ARG A 32 19.13 33.18 -14.33
CA ARG A 32 20.33 33.58 -13.58
C ARG A 32 21.17 32.39 -13.12
N ASP A 33 20.54 31.22 -12.96
CA ASP A 33 21.21 30.01 -12.48
C ASP A 33 21.86 29.24 -13.64
N ILE A 34 21.59 29.68 -14.88
CA ILE A 34 22.13 29.13 -16.12
C ILE A 34 23.27 30.07 -16.54
N GLY A 35 24.51 29.58 -16.44
CA GLY A 35 25.75 30.38 -16.46
C GLY A 35 25.81 31.55 -17.44
N SER A 36 26.65 32.54 -17.11
CA SER A 36 26.74 33.86 -17.78
C SER A 36 27.09 33.84 -19.28
N ASP A 37 27.46 32.68 -19.82
CA ASP A 37 27.85 32.48 -21.22
C ASP A 37 26.65 32.22 -22.16
N VAL A 38 25.44 32.05 -21.61
CA VAL A 38 24.25 31.68 -22.40
C VAL A 38 23.33 32.88 -22.62
N ASN A 39 22.99 33.17 -23.88
CA ASN A 39 22.01 34.22 -24.23
C ASN A 39 20.70 34.07 -23.43
N GLN A 40 20.14 35.18 -22.97
CA GLN A 40 18.93 35.23 -22.12
C GLN A 40 17.73 34.44 -22.68
N VAL A 41 17.58 34.43 -24.01
CA VAL A 41 16.54 33.66 -24.72
C VAL A 41 16.77 32.15 -24.59
N ARG A 42 18.01 31.68 -24.76
CA ARG A 42 18.36 30.27 -24.62
C ARG A 42 18.24 29.80 -23.18
N ALA A 43 18.70 30.61 -22.21
CA ALA A 43 18.53 30.31 -20.79
C ALA A 43 17.04 30.13 -20.42
N LYS A 44 16.15 30.98 -20.94
CA LYS A 44 14.71 30.84 -20.70
C LYS A 44 14.14 29.53 -21.26
N ILE A 45 14.55 29.13 -22.46
CA ILE A 45 14.11 27.88 -23.09
C ILE A 45 14.59 26.67 -22.28
N TYR A 46 15.87 26.65 -21.88
CA TYR A 46 16.41 25.57 -21.05
C TYR A 46 15.69 25.46 -19.70
N GLY A 47 15.40 26.59 -19.04
CA GLY A 47 14.65 26.59 -17.78
C GLY A 47 13.24 26.00 -17.92
N GLN A 48 12.55 26.30 -19.03
CA GLN A 48 11.23 25.72 -19.33
C GLN A 48 11.30 24.21 -19.55
N TRP A 49 12.27 23.72 -20.31
CA TRP A 49 12.45 22.27 -20.53
C TRP A 49 12.85 21.53 -19.26
N ALA A 50 13.75 22.11 -18.46
CA ALA A 50 14.15 21.56 -17.18
C ALA A 50 12.95 21.48 -16.21
N THR A 51 12.10 22.50 -16.17
CA THR A 51 10.89 22.50 -15.34
C THR A 51 9.92 21.41 -15.79
N ARG A 52 9.70 21.27 -17.11
CA ARG A 52 8.85 20.19 -17.66
C ARG A 52 9.39 18.81 -17.32
N LEU A 53 10.69 18.60 -17.49
CA LEU A 53 11.35 17.34 -17.16
C LEU A 53 11.25 17.03 -15.66
N TYR A 54 11.53 18.01 -14.81
CA TYR A 54 11.41 17.87 -13.35
C TYR A 54 9.99 17.49 -12.94
N MET A 55 8.98 18.16 -13.48
CA MET A 55 7.58 17.85 -13.17
C MET A 55 7.19 16.43 -13.59
N ILE A 56 7.61 15.98 -14.78
CA ILE A 56 7.37 14.61 -15.24
C ILE A 56 8.04 13.61 -14.29
N LEU A 57 9.32 13.83 -13.96
CA LEU A 57 10.07 12.96 -13.06
C LEU A 57 9.45 12.92 -11.66
N PHE A 58 9.07 14.07 -11.12
CA PHE A 58 8.43 14.19 -9.82
C PHE A 58 7.08 13.46 -9.76
N ILE A 59 6.21 13.68 -10.75
CA ILE A 59 4.93 12.96 -10.85
C ILE A 59 5.17 11.46 -10.99
N SER A 60 6.15 11.05 -11.81
CA SER A 60 6.47 9.63 -11.98
C SER A 60 6.97 9.00 -10.68
N SER A 61 7.82 9.69 -9.92
CA SER A 61 8.32 9.23 -8.62
C SER A 61 7.18 9.10 -7.60
N LEU A 62 6.28 10.08 -7.52
CA LEU A 62 5.12 10.00 -6.63
C LEU A 62 4.20 8.84 -7.03
N THR A 63 4.01 8.65 -8.33
CA THR A 63 3.19 7.56 -8.85
C THR A 63 3.78 6.19 -8.47
N ILE A 64 5.09 6.00 -8.66
CA ILE A 64 5.80 4.79 -8.23
C ILE A 64 5.66 4.58 -6.72
N LEU A 65 5.81 5.64 -5.92
CA LEU A 65 5.67 5.56 -4.47
C LEU A 65 4.25 5.17 -4.04
N ILE A 66 3.22 5.73 -4.68
CA ILE A 66 1.82 5.37 -4.45
C ILE A 66 1.59 3.91 -4.81
N PHE A 67 2.06 3.46 -5.97
CA PHE A 67 1.94 2.07 -6.35
C PHE A 67 2.67 1.16 -5.38
N TYR A 68 3.89 1.49 -4.99
CA TYR A 68 4.64 0.72 -4.00
C TYR A 68 3.88 0.62 -2.67
N THR A 69 3.34 1.73 -2.16
CA THR A 69 2.59 1.75 -0.88
C THR A 69 1.19 1.14 -0.97
N ALA A 70 0.54 1.17 -2.13
CA ALA A 70 -0.78 0.57 -2.35
C ALA A 70 -0.70 -0.92 -2.69
N ILE A 71 0.31 -1.33 -3.45
CA ILE A 71 0.59 -2.72 -3.83
C ILE A 71 1.28 -3.45 -2.70
N GLN A 72 2.00 -2.76 -1.79
CA GLN A 72 2.38 -3.30 -0.48
C GLN A 72 1.13 -3.99 0.05
N PRO A 73 1.09 -5.33 0.03
CA PRO A 73 -0.10 -6.01 0.42
C PRO A 73 -0.21 -5.61 1.88
N LYS A 74 -1.30 -4.93 2.24
CA LYS A 74 -1.86 -5.18 3.54
C LYS A 74 -2.14 -6.67 3.48
N ALA A 75 -1.15 -7.48 3.89
CA ALA A 75 -1.22 -8.93 3.89
C ALA A 75 -2.55 -9.20 4.56
N LEU A 76 -3.53 -9.59 3.75
CA LEU A 76 -4.90 -9.58 4.21
C LEU A 76 -4.96 -10.79 5.13
N ILE A 77 -4.72 -10.55 6.42
CA ILE A 77 -4.61 -11.61 7.42
C ILE A 77 -6.00 -12.24 7.47
N LYS A 78 -6.12 -13.39 6.80
CA LYS A 78 -7.33 -14.21 6.86
C LYS A 78 -7.21 -15.06 8.11
N ASN A 79 -8.08 -14.80 9.07
CA ASN A 79 -8.21 -15.62 10.26
C ASN A 79 -9.15 -16.79 9.95
N PHE A 80 -8.73 -18.00 10.33
CA PHE A 80 -9.52 -19.22 10.22
C PHE A 80 -9.71 -19.77 11.64
N ASP A 81 -10.91 -19.59 12.20
CA ASP A 81 -11.20 -20.05 13.56
C ASP A 81 -11.50 -21.55 13.57
N GLN A 82 -10.74 -22.29 14.37
CA GLN A 82 -10.93 -23.74 14.62
C GLN A 82 -11.17 -24.57 13.32
N PRO A 83 -10.21 -24.56 12.37
CA PRO A 83 -10.36 -25.35 11.15
C PRO A 83 -10.43 -26.85 11.48
N SER A 84 -11.23 -27.61 10.73
CA SER A 84 -11.16 -29.07 10.77
C SER A 84 -9.76 -29.54 10.33
N PHE A 85 -9.34 -30.73 10.75
CA PHE A 85 -8.01 -31.26 10.38
C PHE A 85 -7.79 -31.35 8.86
N THR A 86 -8.83 -31.75 8.12
CA THR A 86 -8.79 -31.79 6.66
C THR A 86 -8.67 -30.40 6.04
N TYR A 87 -9.39 -29.41 6.58
CA TYR A 87 -9.30 -28.04 6.12
C TYR A 87 -7.95 -27.40 6.45
N TYR A 88 -7.39 -27.69 7.62
CA TYR A 88 -6.03 -27.30 7.98
C TYR A 88 -5.00 -27.85 6.97
N ASN A 89 -5.07 -29.13 6.61
CA ASN A 89 -4.14 -29.70 5.63
C ASN A 89 -4.23 -29.01 4.27
N HIS A 90 -5.45 -28.71 3.81
CA HIS A 90 -5.65 -27.91 2.60
C HIS A 90 -5.05 -26.49 2.73
N LEU A 91 -5.26 -25.80 3.87
CA LEU A 91 -4.66 -24.49 4.10
C LEU A 91 -3.14 -24.56 4.14
N ASN A 92 -2.56 -25.62 4.70
CA ASN A 92 -1.12 -25.85 4.73
C ASN A 92 -0.54 -26.10 3.32
N GLU A 93 -1.27 -26.79 2.44
CA GLU A 93 -0.90 -26.94 1.03
C GLU A 93 -0.96 -25.61 0.26
N VAL A 94 -1.96 -24.76 0.54
CA VAL A 94 -2.16 -23.49 -0.17
C VAL A 94 -1.22 -22.39 0.31
N TYR A 95 -1.02 -22.25 1.63
CA TYR A 95 -0.31 -21.13 2.24
C TYR A 95 1.08 -21.51 2.79
N GLY A 96 1.35 -22.79 3.05
CA GLY A 96 2.66 -23.28 3.49
C GLY A 96 3.27 -22.46 4.63
N VAL A 97 4.44 -21.88 4.38
CA VAL A 97 5.22 -21.07 5.34
C VAL A 97 4.54 -19.75 5.76
N ASP A 98 3.58 -19.26 4.99
CA ASP A 98 2.84 -18.04 5.33
C ASP A 98 1.67 -18.31 6.31
N LEU A 99 1.34 -19.60 6.54
CA LEU A 99 0.32 -20.00 7.51
C LEU A 99 0.87 -19.88 8.94
N LYS A 100 0.24 -19.04 9.77
CA LYS A 100 0.57 -18.89 11.18
C LYS A 100 -0.52 -19.49 12.07
N CYS A 101 -0.15 -20.45 12.92
CA CYS A 101 -1.05 -21.02 13.92
C CYS A 101 -0.80 -20.38 15.29
N THR A 102 -1.79 -19.64 15.79
CA THR A 102 -1.79 -19.12 17.15
C THR A 102 -2.40 -20.15 18.11
N CYS A 103 -1.70 -20.52 19.17
CA CYS A 103 -2.24 -21.40 20.20
C CYS A 103 -3.20 -20.62 21.11
N SER A 104 -4.41 -21.13 21.33
CA SER A 104 -5.36 -20.54 22.28
C SER A 104 -4.92 -20.68 23.75
N ASN A 105 -4.12 -21.72 24.05
CA ASN A 105 -3.52 -21.95 25.35
C ASN A 105 -2.05 -22.35 25.16
N ILE A 106 -1.17 -21.88 26.03
CA ILE A 106 0.28 -22.15 25.99
C ILE A 106 0.59 -23.58 26.44
N ALA A 107 -0.28 -24.17 27.27
CA ALA A 107 -0.17 -25.54 27.73
C ALA A 107 -1.56 -26.19 27.81
N SER A 108 -1.59 -27.48 27.50
CA SER A 108 -2.77 -28.33 27.69
C SER A 108 -2.72 -29.00 29.05
N THR A 109 -3.85 -29.03 29.76
CA THR A 109 -3.98 -29.81 31.00
C THR A 109 -3.96 -31.31 30.69
N TYR A 110 -3.15 -32.08 31.41
CA TYR A 110 -2.96 -33.53 31.18
C TYR A 110 -4.27 -34.33 31.15
N ASN A 111 -5.21 -33.98 32.02
CA ASN A 111 -6.56 -34.56 32.10
C ASN A 111 -7.33 -34.55 30.76
N ARG A 112 -7.06 -33.60 29.86
CA ARG A 112 -7.81 -33.46 28.60
C ARG A 112 -7.39 -34.42 27.49
N PHE A 113 -6.19 -35.00 27.58
CA PHE A 113 -5.63 -35.86 26.53
C PHE A 113 -5.27 -37.26 27.05
N VAL A 114 -5.14 -37.41 28.36
CA VAL A 114 -4.74 -38.66 28.99
C VAL A 114 -5.84 -39.09 29.95
N GLU A 115 -6.64 -40.07 29.52
CA GLU A 115 -7.56 -40.78 30.40
C GLU A 115 -6.86 -42.06 30.89
N ILE A 116 -6.47 -42.08 32.17
CA ILE A 116 -5.89 -43.26 32.80
C ILE A 116 -7.01 -43.98 33.55
N GLN A 117 -7.41 -45.14 33.05
CA GLN A 117 -8.30 -46.06 33.77
C GLN A 117 -7.45 -47.17 34.41
N PRO A 118 -7.07 -47.06 35.69
CA PRO A 118 -6.29 -48.09 36.35
C PRO A 118 -7.14 -49.33 36.58
N VAL A 119 -6.71 -50.46 36.03
CA VAL A 119 -7.27 -51.79 36.34
C VAL A 119 -6.38 -52.44 37.40
N PHE A 120 -6.90 -52.55 38.63
CA PHE A 120 -6.19 -53.20 39.71
C PHE A 120 -6.46 -54.71 39.70
N HIS A 121 -5.40 -55.51 39.69
CA HIS A 121 -5.49 -56.95 39.87
C HIS A 121 -5.33 -57.27 41.36
N SER A 122 -6.13 -58.19 41.90
CA SER A 122 -6.00 -58.59 43.31
C SER A 122 -4.72 -59.42 43.48
N VAL A 123 -3.92 -59.04 44.47
CA VAL A 123 -2.80 -59.86 44.95
C VAL A 123 -3.35 -60.78 46.03
N ARG A 124 -3.18 -62.08 45.85
CA ARG A 124 -3.61 -63.12 46.80
C ARG A 124 -2.41 -63.71 47.52
#